data_AF-A0AAQ4E4P0-F1
#
_entry.id   AF-A0AAQ4E4P0-F1
#
_cell.length_a   1.000
_cell.length_b   1.000
_cell.length_c   1.000
_cell.angle_alpha   90.00
_cell.angle_beta   90.00
_cell.angle_gamma   90.00
#
_symmetry.space_group_name_H-M   'P 1'
#
loop_
_entity.id
_entity.type
_entity.pdbx_description
1 polymer ?
#
loop_
_entity_poly.entity_id
_entity_poly.type
_entity_poly.pdbx_seq_one_letter_code
_entity_poly.pdbx_strand_id
1 'polypeptide(L)'
;MGPARRPTVLVTRHDVAKEALDLLTDKCDVEVWNEDKPISRSALLQKIAGKDALFCLVTEKVDSELLDAAGSSLKVVGTMSVGYDHIDISQCTKRRVAVGNTPHVLTDATAELGIALLLATARRLFEAHQAIGSGEWAKQAWSPTWMCGSEIRGSTVGIVGMGNIGKSHVTINFKSFICFITVHVSKSGSSLTVDGRGI
;
A
#
# COMPACT_ATOMS: atom_id res chain seq x y z
N MET A 1 41.68 -5.65 17.43
CA MET A 1 40.30 -5.94 17.01
C MET A 1 40.31 -6.02 15.50
N GLY A 2 39.94 -7.18 14.92
CA GLY A 2 39.78 -7.28 13.47
C GLY A 2 38.67 -6.34 12.97
N PRO A 3 38.62 -6.03 11.67
CA PRO A 3 37.56 -5.21 11.12
C PRO A 3 36.19 -5.84 11.44
N ALA A 4 35.24 -5.04 11.90
CA ALA A 4 33.88 -5.49 12.16
C ALA A 4 33.27 -6.03 10.85
N ARG A 5 32.62 -7.20 10.91
CA ARG A 5 31.95 -7.78 9.72
C ARG A 5 30.84 -6.84 9.24
N ARG A 6 30.66 -6.76 7.92
CA ARG A 6 29.53 -6.01 7.32
C ARG A 6 28.21 -6.69 7.74
N PRO A 7 27.15 -5.93 8.07
CA PRO A 7 25.84 -6.49 8.34
C PRO A 7 25.27 -7.18 7.11
N THR A 8 24.59 -8.30 7.30
CA THR A 8 23.97 -9.07 6.21
C THR A 8 22.46 -8.80 6.12
N VAL A 9 21.97 -8.51 4.92
CA VAL A 9 20.57 -8.16 4.69
C VAL A 9 19.96 -9.14 3.68
N LEU A 10 18.80 -9.70 4.00
CA LEU A 10 17.97 -10.39 3.01
C LEU A 10 16.95 -9.41 2.44
N VAL A 11 16.98 -9.21 1.13
CA VAL A 11 15.98 -8.43 0.37
C VAL A 11 15.08 -9.43 -0.38
N THR A 12 13.78 -9.38 -0.15
CA THR A 12 12.84 -10.40 -0.67
C THR A 12 12.36 -10.16 -2.11
N ARG A 13 12.81 -9.06 -2.74
CA ARG A 13 12.42 -8.66 -4.10
C ARG A 13 13.55 -7.98 -4.86
N HIS A 14 13.79 -8.39 -6.10
CA HIS A 14 14.82 -7.80 -6.95
C HIS A 14 14.37 -6.53 -7.69
N ASP A 15 13.06 -6.32 -7.85
CA ASP A 15 12.45 -5.20 -8.57
C ASP A 15 12.19 -3.97 -7.68
N VAL A 16 12.88 -3.89 -6.54
CA VAL A 16 13.00 -2.67 -5.74
C VAL A 16 13.86 -1.67 -6.50
N ALA A 17 13.53 -0.38 -6.43
CA ALA A 17 14.28 0.68 -7.10
C ALA A 17 15.80 0.56 -6.84
N LYS A 18 16.59 0.67 -7.91
CA LYS A 18 18.04 0.44 -7.88
C LYS A 18 18.72 1.34 -6.84
N GLU A 19 18.27 2.58 -6.72
CA GLU A 19 18.80 3.57 -5.78
C GLU A 19 18.65 3.08 -4.33
N ALA A 20 17.56 2.39 -4.00
CA ALA A 20 17.36 1.83 -2.67
C ALA A 20 18.28 0.62 -2.42
N LEU A 21 18.50 -0.24 -3.42
CA LEU A 21 19.45 -1.36 -3.33
C LEU A 21 20.90 -0.87 -3.22
N ASP A 22 21.25 0.19 -3.94
CA ASP A 22 22.59 0.80 -3.89
C ASP A 22 22.89 1.34 -2.48
N LEU A 23 21.92 2.00 -1.82
CA LEU A 23 22.05 2.47 -0.44
C LEU A 23 22.33 1.35 0.58
N LEU A 24 21.72 0.18 0.37
CA LEU A 24 21.99 -1.01 1.20
C LEU A 24 23.36 -1.62 0.88
N THR A 25 23.68 -1.76 -0.40
CA THR A 25 24.93 -2.40 -0.86
C THR A 25 26.18 -1.58 -0.51
N ASP A 26 26.06 -0.26 -0.35
CA ASP A 26 27.13 0.59 0.15
C ASP A 26 27.61 0.15 1.56
N LYS A 27 26.66 -0.21 2.43
CA LYS A 27 26.92 -0.42 3.88
C LYS A 27 26.81 -1.87 4.34
N CYS A 28 26.16 -2.73 3.57
CA CYS A 28 25.79 -4.07 3.97
C CYS A 28 26.16 -5.12 2.91
N ASP A 29 26.21 -6.38 3.31
CA ASP A 29 26.27 -7.52 2.41
C ASP A 29 24.83 -7.96 2.11
N VAL A 30 24.37 -7.68 0.88
CA VAL A 30 22.96 -7.84 0.50
C VAL A 30 22.78 -9.13 -0.29
N GLU A 31 21.87 -9.99 0.18
CA GLU A 31 21.34 -11.10 -0.58
C GLU A 31 19.96 -10.72 -1.11
N VAL A 32 19.79 -10.74 -2.43
CA VAL A 32 18.54 -10.38 -3.11
C VAL A 32 17.87 -11.64 -3.63
N TRP A 33 16.58 -11.81 -3.34
CA TRP A 33 15.74 -12.79 -3.98
C TRP A 33 15.50 -12.41 -5.45
N ASN A 34 16.11 -13.16 -6.38
CA ASN A 34 16.22 -12.80 -7.79
C ASN A 34 15.18 -13.48 -8.70
N GLU A 35 14.01 -13.81 -8.18
CA GLU A 35 12.89 -14.28 -9.00
C GLU A 35 11.79 -13.21 -9.08
N ASP A 36 11.00 -13.24 -10.15
CA ASP A 36 9.84 -12.36 -10.35
C ASP A 36 8.70 -12.64 -9.37
N LYS A 37 8.65 -13.87 -8.85
CA LYS A 37 7.64 -14.29 -7.89
C LYS A 37 8.05 -13.91 -6.47
N PRO A 38 7.08 -13.62 -5.58
CA PRO A 38 7.37 -13.49 -4.16
C PRO A 38 8.15 -14.69 -3.63
N ILE A 39 9.12 -14.44 -2.76
CA ILE A 39 9.90 -15.50 -2.12
C ILE A 39 8.96 -16.48 -1.43
N SER A 40 9.14 -17.78 -1.70
CA SER A 40 8.32 -18.80 -1.07
C SER A 40 8.59 -18.86 0.43
N ARG A 41 7.60 -19.29 1.23
CA ARG A 41 7.76 -19.38 2.69
C ARG A 41 8.96 -20.24 3.09
N SER A 42 9.14 -21.40 2.45
CA SER A 42 10.26 -22.30 2.73
C SER A 42 11.61 -21.67 2.40
N ALA A 43 11.73 -20.99 1.24
CA ALA A 43 12.95 -20.29 0.86
C ALA A 43 13.26 -19.12 1.81
N LEU A 44 12.22 -18.37 2.22
CA LEU A 44 12.36 -17.27 3.16
C LEU A 44 12.89 -17.76 4.52
N LEU A 45 12.32 -18.84 5.07
CA LEU A 45 12.77 -19.45 6.33
C LEU A 45 14.23 -19.93 6.25
N GLN A 46 14.65 -20.49 5.11
CA GLN A 46 16.03 -20.93 4.92
C GLN A 46 17.01 -19.76 4.78
N LYS A 47 16.66 -18.75 3.97
CA LYS A 47 17.56 -17.65 3.61
C LYS A 47 17.71 -16.60 4.72
N ILE A 48 16.70 -16.45 5.59
CA ILE A 48 16.78 -15.49 6.70
C ILE A 48 17.71 -15.95 7.82
N ALA A 49 17.99 -17.25 7.91
CA ALA A 49 18.79 -17.83 8.98
C ALA A 49 20.17 -17.14 9.08
N GLY A 50 20.47 -16.58 10.24
CA GLY A 50 21.75 -15.91 10.52
C GLY A 50 21.90 -14.51 9.93
N LYS A 51 20.88 -13.96 9.25
CA LYS A 51 20.90 -12.58 8.74
C LYS A 51 20.75 -11.56 9.86
N ASP A 52 21.26 -10.35 9.63
CA ASP A 52 21.17 -9.24 10.58
C ASP A 52 19.92 -8.39 10.34
N ALA A 53 19.45 -8.35 9.08
CA ALA A 53 18.27 -7.59 8.68
C ALA A 53 17.43 -8.31 7.61
N LEU A 54 16.14 -8.01 7.62
CA LEU A 54 15.18 -8.34 6.56
C LEU A 54 14.64 -7.06 5.94
N PHE A 55 14.67 -6.95 4.63
CA PHE A 55 13.92 -5.97 3.86
C PHE A 55 12.85 -6.70 3.04
N CYS A 56 11.58 -6.53 3.44
CA CYS A 56 10.45 -7.28 2.90
C CYS A 56 9.31 -6.39 2.39
N LEU A 57 8.30 -7.03 1.80
CA LEU A 57 7.07 -6.40 1.33
C LEU A 57 5.86 -6.99 2.06
N VAL A 58 4.67 -6.49 1.73
CA VAL A 58 3.38 -6.98 2.26
C VAL A 58 3.10 -8.46 1.98
N THR A 59 3.83 -9.07 1.04
CA THR A 59 3.70 -10.47 0.67
C THR A 59 4.34 -11.43 1.67
N GLU A 60 5.27 -10.96 2.50
CA GLU A 60 5.95 -11.80 3.48
C GLU A 60 5.37 -11.64 4.88
N LYS A 61 4.83 -12.73 5.44
CA LYS A 61 4.38 -12.74 6.82
C LYS A 61 5.55 -12.88 7.79
N VAL A 62 5.77 -11.88 8.63
CA VAL A 62 6.79 -11.87 9.68
C VAL A 62 6.14 -12.26 11.01
N ASP A 63 6.11 -13.56 11.29
CA ASP A 63 5.55 -14.14 12.51
C ASP A 63 6.62 -14.90 13.31
N SER A 64 6.23 -15.53 14.42
CA SER A 64 7.16 -16.24 15.31
C SER A 64 8.04 -17.26 14.58
N GLU A 65 7.48 -18.04 13.65
CA GLU A 65 8.24 -19.07 12.92
C GLU A 65 9.37 -18.43 12.09
N LEU A 66 9.09 -17.31 11.41
CA LEU A 66 10.12 -16.60 10.65
C LEU A 66 11.20 -16.03 11.58
N LEU A 67 10.78 -15.44 12.69
CA LEU A 67 11.68 -14.84 13.68
C LEU A 67 12.55 -15.90 14.36
N ASP A 68 12.02 -17.10 14.57
CA ASP A 68 12.76 -18.24 15.13
C ASP A 68 13.77 -18.79 14.12
N ALA A 69 13.37 -18.92 12.84
CA ALA A 69 14.27 -19.33 11.76
C ALA A 69 15.41 -18.32 11.53
N ALA A 70 15.13 -17.02 11.67
CA ALA A 70 16.15 -15.96 11.57
C ALA A 70 17.22 -16.08 12.66
N GLY A 71 16.80 -16.46 13.87
CA GLY A 71 17.67 -16.59 15.04
C GLY A 71 17.98 -15.25 15.71
N SER A 72 18.95 -15.27 16.63
CA SER A 72 19.30 -14.12 17.48
C SER A 72 20.09 -13.02 16.78
N SER A 73 20.55 -13.25 15.53
CA SER A 73 21.26 -12.28 14.73
C SER A 73 20.35 -11.16 14.22
N LEU A 74 19.08 -11.47 13.93
CA LEU A 74 18.16 -10.50 13.34
C LEU A 74 17.93 -9.32 14.29
N LYS A 75 18.23 -8.10 13.82
CA LYS A 75 18.09 -6.85 14.59
C LYS A 75 17.01 -5.93 14.04
N VAL A 76 16.72 -6.01 12.75
CA VAL A 76 15.77 -5.10 12.10
C VAL A 76 14.99 -5.78 10.99
N VAL A 77 13.71 -5.43 10.89
CA VAL A 77 12.83 -5.74 9.77
C VAL A 77 12.35 -4.41 9.18
N GLY A 78 12.75 -4.13 7.95
CA GLY A 78 12.22 -3.02 7.17
C GLY A 78 11.18 -3.53 6.19
N THR A 79 9.99 -2.93 6.15
CA THR A 79 8.96 -3.27 5.17
C THR A 79 8.72 -2.10 4.22
N MET A 80 8.69 -2.39 2.92
CA MET A 80 8.26 -1.43 1.89
C MET A 80 6.73 -1.36 1.85
N SER A 81 6.15 -0.86 2.94
CA SER A 81 4.70 -0.72 3.11
C SER A 81 4.36 0.29 4.20
N VAL A 82 3.17 0.93 4.09
CA VAL A 82 2.63 1.76 5.19
C VAL A 82 2.01 0.87 6.27
N GLY A 83 1.08 0.00 5.87
CA GLY A 83 0.50 -1.02 6.75
C GLY A 83 1.54 -2.07 7.10
N TYR A 84 1.42 -2.64 8.30
CA TYR A 84 2.35 -3.63 8.83
C TYR A 84 1.61 -4.79 9.51
N ASP A 85 0.35 -5.05 9.12
CA ASP A 85 -0.48 -6.13 9.65
C ASP A 85 0.11 -7.52 9.40
N HIS A 86 0.96 -7.65 8.37
CA HIS A 86 1.73 -8.85 8.06
C HIS A 86 2.92 -9.08 9.00
N ILE A 87 3.21 -8.16 9.93
CA ILE A 87 4.32 -8.23 10.88
C ILE A 87 3.77 -8.33 12.31
N ASP A 88 4.14 -9.40 13.02
CA ASP A 88 3.85 -9.55 14.44
C ASP A 88 4.78 -8.65 15.27
N ILE A 89 4.34 -7.41 15.50
CA ILE A 89 5.07 -6.40 16.26
C ILE A 89 5.34 -6.86 17.69
N SER A 90 4.44 -7.64 18.31
CA SER A 90 4.64 -8.15 19.67
C SER A 90 5.81 -9.12 19.72
N GLN A 91 5.89 -10.03 18.75
CA GLN A 91 6.99 -11.01 18.66
C GLN A 91 8.33 -10.36 18.29
N CYS A 92 8.31 -9.35 17.41
CA CYS A 92 9.49 -8.55 17.10
C CYS A 92 10.00 -7.82 18.36
N THR A 93 9.09 -7.18 19.11
CA THR A 93 9.41 -6.45 20.34
C THR A 93 10.05 -7.37 21.40
N LYS A 94 9.47 -8.55 21.64
CA LYS A 94 10.02 -9.55 22.58
C LYS A 94 11.45 -9.96 22.23
N ARG A 95 11.78 -10.05 20.95
CA ARG A 95 13.10 -10.43 20.43
C ARG A 95 14.04 -9.23 20.23
N ARG A 96 13.61 -8.01 20.58
CA ARG A 96 14.35 -6.75 20.37
C ARG A 96 14.71 -6.52 18.90
N VAL A 97 13.81 -6.91 18.00
CA VAL A 97 13.90 -6.65 16.56
C VAL A 97 13.16 -5.35 16.28
N ALA A 98 13.87 -4.34 15.79
CA ALA A 98 13.27 -3.07 15.38
C ALA A 98 12.46 -3.27 14.09
N VAL A 99 11.34 -2.56 13.95
CA VAL A 99 10.51 -2.60 12.74
C VAL A 99 10.41 -1.21 12.15
N GLY A 100 10.74 -1.08 10.87
CA GLY A 100 10.59 0.15 10.09
C GLY A 100 9.60 -0.04 8.95
N ASN A 101 8.75 0.96 8.71
CA ASN A 101 7.78 1.01 7.61
C ASN A 101 7.93 2.33 6.83
N THR A 102 7.10 2.54 5.81
CA THR A 102 7.18 3.72 4.93
C THR A 102 5.95 4.63 5.07
N PRO A 103 5.71 5.26 6.23
CA PRO A 103 4.52 6.09 6.41
C PRO A 103 4.55 7.32 5.49
N HIS A 104 3.37 7.84 5.16
CA HIS A 104 3.15 9.08 4.39
C HIS A 104 3.48 9.05 2.88
N VAL A 105 4.42 8.24 2.41
CA VAL A 105 4.96 8.30 1.02
C VAL A 105 3.96 8.02 -0.11
N LEU A 106 2.81 7.42 0.19
CA LEU A 106 1.80 7.01 -0.80
C LEU A 106 0.40 7.58 -0.53
N THR A 107 0.31 8.54 0.40
CA THR A 107 -0.97 9.08 0.88
C THR A 107 -1.79 9.68 -0.26
N ASP A 108 -1.20 10.60 -1.01
CA ASP A 108 -1.91 11.35 -2.06
C ASP A 108 -2.14 10.48 -3.30
N ALA A 109 -1.14 9.70 -3.72
CA ALA A 109 -1.29 8.76 -4.83
C ALA A 109 -2.43 7.75 -4.61
N THR A 110 -2.58 7.24 -3.37
CA THR A 110 -3.69 6.33 -3.04
C THR A 110 -5.03 7.07 -3.03
N ALA A 111 -5.05 8.30 -2.52
CA ALA A 111 -6.25 9.12 -2.52
C ALA A 111 -6.72 9.42 -3.97
N GLU A 112 -5.81 9.86 -4.84
CA GLU A 112 -6.06 10.09 -6.26
C GLU A 112 -6.64 8.86 -6.95
N LEU A 113 -6.03 7.68 -6.73
CA LEU A 113 -6.53 6.42 -7.28
C LEU A 113 -7.97 6.11 -6.83
N GLY A 114 -8.31 6.36 -5.55
CA GLY A 114 -9.67 6.12 -5.07
C GLY A 114 -10.72 6.99 -5.77
N ILE A 115 -10.38 8.23 -6.15
CA ILE A 115 -11.29 9.11 -6.92
C ILE A 115 -11.33 8.72 -8.39
N ALA A 116 -10.21 8.29 -8.97
CA ALA A 116 -10.19 7.74 -10.31
C ALA A 116 -11.16 6.55 -10.40
N LEU A 117 -11.15 5.65 -9.40
CA LEU A 117 -12.08 4.53 -9.31
C LEU A 117 -13.54 4.97 -9.12
N LEU A 118 -13.78 5.97 -8.26
CA LEU A 118 -15.12 6.55 -8.08
C LEU A 118 -15.68 7.10 -9.40
N LEU A 119 -14.90 7.91 -10.12
CA LEU A 119 -15.29 8.51 -11.39
C LEU A 119 -15.45 7.45 -12.49
N ALA A 120 -14.50 6.51 -12.59
CA ALA A 120 -14.56 5.43 -13.56
C ALA A 120 -15.84 4.59 -13.39
N THR A 121 -16.24 4.33 -12.14
CA THR A 121 -17.47 3.60 -11.84
C THR A 121 -18.71 4.45 -12.08
N ALA A 122 -18.75 5.66 -11.53
CA ALA A 122 -19.90 6.56 -11.67
C ALA A 122 -20.21 6.91 -13.13
N ARG A 123 -19.18 6.97 -14.00
CA ARG A 123 -19.30 7.30 -15.42
C ARG A 123 -19.17 6.11 -16.36
N ARG A 124 -19.22 4.88 -15.83
CA ARG A 124 -19.22 3.63 -16.61
C ARG A 124 -18.07 3.54 -17.62
N LEU A 125 -16.89 3.96 -17.18
CA LEU A 125 -15.71 4.15 -18.04
C LEU A 125 -15.20 2.82 -18.61
N PHE A 126 -15.27 1.73 -17.83
CA PHE A 126 -14.82 0.42 -18.30
C PHE A 126 -15.75 -0.16 -19.36
N GLU A 127 -17.07 -0.02 -19.18
CA GLU A 127 -18.04 -0.43 -20.19
C GLU A 127 -17.92 0.43 -21.46
N ALA A 128 -17.66 1.74 -21.31
CA ALA A 128 -17.44 2.62 -22.45
C ALA A 128 -16.18 2.23 -23.24
N HIS A 129 -15.09 1.91 -22.53
CA HIS A 129 -13.87 1.40 -23.15
C HIS A 129 -14.10 0.08 -23.90
N GLN A 130 -14.85 -0.84 -23.29
CA GLN A 130 -15.20 -2.11 -23.92
C GLN A 130 -16.06 -1.91 -25.18
N ALA A 131 -17.05 -1.01 -25.15
CA ALA A 131 -17.93 -0.71 -26.29
C ALA A 131 -17.17 -0.11 -27.48
N ILE A 132 -16.11 0.66 -27.21
CA ILE A 132 -15.19 1.13 -28.26
C ILE A 132 -14.40 -0.05 -28.84
N GLY A 133 -13.80 -0.88 -27.97
CA GLY A 133 -12.98 -2.02 -28.39
C GLY A 133 -13.76 -3.09 -29.17
N SER A 134 -15.04 -3.30 -28.84
CA SER A 134 -15.91 -4.26 -29.54
C SER A 134 -16.53 -3.71 -30.84
N GLY A 135 -16.34 -2.41 -31.11
CA GLY A 135 -16.97 -1.70 -32.23
C GLY A 135 -18.47 -1.48 -32.06
N GLU A 136 -19.04 -1.72 -30.87
CA GLU A 136 -20.44 -1.39 -30.54
C GLU A 136 -20.68 0.12 -30.70
N TRP A 137 -19.75 0.95 -30.20
CA TRP A 137 -19.88 2.40 -30.28
C TRP A 137 -20.03 2.91 -31.72
N ALA A 138 -19.27 2.33 -32.67
CA ALA A 138 -19.34 2.71 -34.08
C ALA A 138 -20.66 2.29 -34.77
N LYS A 139 -21.37 1.31 -34.20
CA LYS A 139 -22.65 0.80 -34.71
C LYS A 139 -23.85 1.51 -34.05
N GLN A 140 -23.62 2.24 -32.97
CA GLN A 140 -24.64 2.90 -32.19
C GLN A 140 -24.71 4.38 -32.57
N ALA A 141 -25.87 4.87 -33.01
CA ALA A 141 -26.10 6.32 -33.04
C ALA A 141 -26.15 6.85 -31.60
N TRP A 142 -25.65 8.08 -31.37
CA TRP A 142 -25.77 8.72 -30.05
C TRP A 142 -27.22 8.62 -29.54
N SER A 143 -27.39 8.16 -28.30
CA SER A 143 -28.69 7.91 -27.71
C SER A 143 -28.79 8.61 -26.35
N PRO A 144 -29.92 9.28 -26.05
CA PRO A 144 -30.09 10.07 -24.82
C PRO A 144 -29.87 9.31 -23.51
N THR A 145 -30.06 7.98 -23.50
CA THR A 145 -29.96 7.14 -22.30
C THR A 145 -28.80 6.15 -22.33
N TRP A 146 -28.14 6.00 -23.48
CA TRP A 146 -27.04 5.06 -23.61
C TRP A 146 -25.84 5.56 -22.81
N MET A 147 -25.34 4.68 -21.93
CA MET A 147 -24.17 4.96 -21.07
C MET A 147 -24.36 6.12 -20.07
N CYS A 148 -25.59 6.51 -19.76
CA CYS A 148 -25.85 7.39 -18.64
C CYS A 148 -25.33 6.76 -17.33
N GLY A 149 -24.53 7.53 -16.61
CA GLY A 149 -24.02 7.19 -15.29
C GLY A 149 -24.56 8.14 -14.23
N SER A 150 -24.00 8.07 -13.04
CA SER A 150 -24.36 8.94 -11.92
C SER A 150 -23.47 10.18 -11.90
N GLU A 151 -24.07 11.34 -11.67
CA GLU A 151 -23.33 12.54 -11.31
C GLU A 151 -22.89 12.47 -9.85
N ILE A 152 -21.61 12.79 -9.57
CA ILE A 152 -21.08 12.80 -8.20
C ILE A 152 -21.20 14.18 -7.54
N ARG A 153 -21.41 15.24 -8.33
CA ARG A 153 -21.58 16.60 -7.81
C ARG A 153 -22.81 16.67 -6.91
N GLY A 154 -22.67 17.25 -5.72
CA GLY A 154 -23.77 17.34 -4.74
C GLY A 154 -24.17 16.01 -4.10
N SER A 155 -23.51 14.90 -4.45
CA SER A 155 -23.74 13.61 -3.81
C SER A 155 -23.11 13.55 -2.42
N THR A 156 -23.55 12.57 -1.61
CA THR A 156 -22.92 12.24 -0.32
C THR A 156 -21.89 11.14 -0.50
N VAL A 157 -20.63 11.46 -0.19
CA VAL A 157 -19.51 10.53 -0.18
C VAL A 157 -19.25 10.07 1.26
N GLY A 158 -19.33 8.76 1.47
CA GLY A 158 -18.99 8.12 2.74
C GLY A 158 -17.50 7.75 2.79
N ILE A 159 -16.76 8.25 3.78
CA ILE A 159 -15.38 7.85 4.05
C ILE A 159 -15.35 7.03 5.35
N VAL A 160 -15.03 5.75 5.23
CA VAL A 160 -14.87 4.85 6.39
C VAL A 160 -13.38 4.77 6.75
N GLY A 161 -13.01 5.40 7.87
CA GLY A 161 -11.63 5.53 8.31
C GLY A 161 -11.01 6.88 7.94
N MET A 162 -10.80 7.76 8.93
CA MET A 162 -10.24 9.09 8.76
C MET A 162 -8.73 9.15 9.09
N GLY A 163 -7.97 8.23 8.47
CA GLY A 163 -6.50 8.24 8.49
C GLY A 163 -5.89 9.26 7.54
N ASN A 164 -4.59 9.17 7.25
CA ASN A 164 -3.91 10.09 6.34
C ASN A 164 -4.57 10.11 4.94
N ILE A 165 -4.88 8.93 4.39
CA ILE A 165 -5.53 8.81 3.07
C ILE A 165 -6.95 9.39 3.11
N GLY A 166 -7.75 9.05 4.14
CA GLY A 166 -9.10 9.59 4.31
C GLY A 166 -9.11 11.12 4.38
N LYS A 167 -8.13 11.72 5.05
CA LYS A 167 -7.97 13.19 5.09
C LYS A 167 -7.58 13.76 3.72
N SER A 168 -6.65 13.12 3.01
CA SER A 168 -6.21 13.54 1.68
C SER A 168 -7.36 13.53 0.66
N HIS A 169 -8.23 12.51 0.70
CA HIS A 169 -9.47 12.46 -0.09
C HIS A 169 -10.34 13.72 0.09
N VAL A 170 -10.55 14.14 1.34
CA VAL A 170 -11.34 15.34 1.67
C VAL A 170 -10.68 16.60 1.12
N THR A 171 -9.38 16.76 1.34
CA THR A 171 -8.67 18.01 1.07
C THR A 171 -8.40 18.24 -0.41
N ILE A 172 -7.90 17.23 -1.13
CA ILE A 172 -7.34 17.43 -2.47
C ILE A 172 -8.45 17.39 -3.55
N ASN A 173 -9.57 16.72 -3.28
CA ASN A 173 -10.40 16.25 -4.38
C ASN A 173 -11.91 16.45 -4.20
N PHE A 174 -12.49 16.13 -3.04
CA PHE A 174 -13.95 16.22 -2.90
C PHE A 174 -14.49 17.64 -2.76
N LYS A 175 -13.68 18.58 -2.28
CA LYS A 175 -14.04 20.01 -2.27
C LYS A 175 -14.37 20.52 -3.68
N SER A 176 -13.60 20.12 -4.68
CA SER A 176 -13.77 20.56 -6.07
C SER A 176 -15.06 20.02 -6.72
N PHE A 177 -15.61 18.91 -6.21
CA PHE A 177 -16.86 18.32 -6.71
C PHE A 177 -18.11 18.78 -5.92
N ILE A 178 -17.97 19.62 -4.88
CA ILE A 178 -19.09 20.08 -4.04
C ILE A 178 -19.89 18.89 -3.48
N CYS A 179 -19.20 17.85 -3.02
CA CYS A 179 -19.83 16.69 -2.40
C CYS A 179 -20.06 16.92 -0.90
N PHE A 180 -21.10 16.31 -0.34
CA PHE A 180 -21.23 16.14 1.11
C PHE A 180 -20.32 15.01 1.57
N ILE A 181 -19.64 15.16 2.71
CA ILE A 181 -18.70 14.14 3.18
C ILE A 181 -19.19 13.62 4.53
N THR A 182 -19.57 12.36 4.56
CA THR A 182 -19.89 11.67 5.82
C THR A 182 -18.72 10.79 6.21
N VAL A 183 -18.23 10.98 7.44
CA VAL A 183 -17.05 10.27 7.94
C VAL A 183 -17.47 9.34 9.06
N HIS A 184 -17.03 8.09 8.98
CA HIS A 184 -17.17 7.13 10.07
C HIS A 184 -15.79 6.71 10.59
N VAL A 185 -15.58 6.79 11.91
CA VAL A 185 -14.32 6.41 12.57
C VAL A 185 -14.59 5.35 13.63
N SER A 186 -14.11 4.13 13.39
CA SER A 186 -14.35 2.97 14.26
C SER A 186 -13.76 3.12 15.67
N LYS A 187 -12.64 3.84 15.85
CA LYS A 187 -11.96 3.97 17.16
C LYS A 187 -12.73 4.82 18.19
N SER A 188 -13.71 5.61 17.78
CA SER A 188 -14.48 6.50 18.67
C SER A 188 -15.97 6.17 18.74
N GLY A 189 -16.47 5.19 17.96
CA GLY A 189 -17.90 4.91 17.84
C GLY A 189 -18.74 6.09 17.33
N SER A 190 -18.08 7.17 16.87
CA SER A 190 -18.72 8.42 16.47
C SER A 190 -18.67 8.58 14.96
N SER A 191 -19.82 8.89 14.37
CA SER A 191 -19.93 9.42 13.01
C SER A 191 -19.84 10.95 13.07
N LEU A 192 -19.12 11.53 12.11
CA LEU A 192 -19.04 12.96 11.91
C LEU A 192 -19.45 13.25 10.47
N THR A 193 -20.52 14.00 10.27
CA THR A 193 -20.89 14.51 8.96
C THR A 193 -20.30 15.90 8.80
N VAL A 194 -19.48 16.10 7.77
CA VAL A 194 -18.89 17.40 7.43
C VAL A 194 -19.57 17.91 6.17
N ASP A 195 -20.21 19.08 6.24
CA ASP A 195 -20.76 19.74 5.05
C ASP A 195 -19.59 20.30 4.21
N GLY A 196 -19.37 19.71 3.04
CA GLY A 196 -18.34 20.15 2.09
C GLY A 196 -18.60 21.54 1.49
N ARG A 197 -19.74 22.18 1.76
CA ARG A 197 -20.10 23.53 1.29
C ARG A 197 -19.65 24.66 2.20
N GLY A 198 -19.07 24.36 3.37
CA GLY A 198 -18.73 25.34 4.42
C GLY A 198 -17.24 25.62 4.65
N ILE A 199 -16.35 25.23 3.74
CA ILE A 199 -14.87 25.37 3.84
C ILE A 199 -14.22 25.74 2.52
#